data_AF-A0A399QKB8-F1
#
_entry.id   AF-A0A399QKB8-F1
#
_cell.length_a   1.000
_cell.length_b   1.000
_cell.length_c   1.000
_cell.angle_alpha   90.00
_cell.angle_beta   90.00
_cell.angle_gamma   90.00
#
_symmetry.space_group_name_H-M   'P 1'
#
loop_
_entity.id
_entity.type
_entity.pdbx_description
1 polymer ?
#
loop_
_entity_poly.entity_id
_entity_poly.type
_entity_poly.pdbx_seq_one_letter_code
_entity_poly.pdbx_strand_id
1 'polypeptide(L)'
;MVEDDARASGIGAQPWAARPLDLLRTELCPACFAPLGAFVCARCGLDVRAPEAAALLGASRRVVDAITERERLLEAMRRWSDA
;
A
#
# COMPACT_ATOMS: atom_id res chain seq x y z
N MET A 1 6.18 32.86 9.34
CA MET A 1 6.38 31.59 10.04
C MET A 1 5.00 31.00 10.23
N VAL A 2 4.57 30.13 9.31
CA VAL A 2 3.26 29.48 9.41
C VAL A 2 3.56 28.04 9.74
N GLU A 3 3.36 27.68 11.01
CA GLU A 3 3.42 26.29 11.47
C GLU A 3 2.09 25.63 11.10
N ASP A 4 2.06 24.90 9.98
CA ASP A 4 0.94 24.05 9.57
C ASP A 4 1.47 22.66 9.20
N ASP A 5 2.04 21.96 10.17
CA ASP A 5 2.45 20.54 10.01
C ASP A 5 1.66 19.58 10.92
N ALA A 6 0.77 20.11 11.77
CA ALA A 6 -0.06 19.30 12.67
C ALA A 6 -1.29 18.64 11.99
N ARG A 7 -1.44 18.82 10.67
CA ARG A 7 -2.45 18.14 9.84
C ARG A 7 -1.86 17.09 8.89
N ALA A 8 -0.62 16.67 9.10
CA ALA A 8 -0.10 15.46 8.48
C ALA A 8 -0.97 14.27 8.93
N SER A 9 -1.97 13.92 8.12
CA SER A 9 -2.84 12.76 8.36
C SER A 9 -1.95 11.55 8.54
N GLY A 10 -1.87 11.07 9.77
CA GLY A 10 -0.93 10.07 10.24
C GLY A 10 -1.18 8.68 9.67
N ILE A 11 -0.95 8.51 8.37
CA ILE A 11 -0.37 7.28 7.88
C ILE A 11 1.11 7.44 8.19
N GLY A 12 1.54 6.92 9.35
CA GLY A 12 2.89 7.14 9.89
C GLY A 12 4.00 6.73 8.91
N ALA A 13 5.25 6.98 9.30
CA ALA A 13 6.50 6.71 8.55
C ALA A 13 6.76 5.24 8.14
N GLN A 14 5.71 4.42 8.03
CA GLN A 14 5.72 3.11 7.40
C GLN A 14 6.11 3.29 5.93
N PRO A 15 7.02 2.45 5.39
CA PRO A 15 7.31 2.44 3.98
C PRO A 15 6.01 2.21 3.19
N TRP A 16 5.71 3.08 2.23
CA TRP A 16 4.64 2.82 1.28
C TRP A 16 5.16 1.97 0.13
N ALA A 17 4.30 1.14 -0.45
CA ALA A 17 4.63 0.35 -1.62
C ALA A 17 5.03 1.26 -2.80
N ALA A 18 6.11 0.92 -3.50
CA ALA A 18 6.54 1.69 -4.67
C ALA A 18 5.48 1.69 -5.78
N ARG A 19 4.76 0.57 -5.92
CA ARG A 19 3.58 0.45 -6.78
C ARG A 19 2.44 -0.20 -6.01
N PRO A 20 1.17 0.17 -6.28
CA PRO A 20 0.01 -0.44 -5.62
C PRO A 20 -0.01 -1.97 -5.72
N LEU A 21 0.37 -2.51 -6.88
CA LEU A 21 0.42 -3.96 -7.11
C LEU A 21 1.44 -4.69 -6.23
N ASP A 22 2.43 -3.99 -5.67
CA ASP A 22 3.40 -4.60 -4.75
C ASP A 22 2.74 -4.99 -3.41
N LEU A 23 1.56 -4.42 -3.07
CA LEU A 23 0.75 -4.83 -1.92
C LEU A 23 0.15 -6.24 -2.06
N LEU A 24 0.11 -6.78 -3.29
CA LEU A 24 -0.43 -8.11 -3.59
C LEU A 24 0.67 -9.15 -3.83
N ARG A 25 1.94 -8.75 -3.76
CA ARG A 25 3.09 -9.60 -4.03
C ARG A 25 3.40 -10.44 -2.79
N THR A 26 3.11 -11.73 -2.86
CA THR A 26 3.37 -12.68 -1.76
C THR A 26 4.85 -13.03 -1.61
N GLU A 27 5.67 -12.70 -2.61
CA GLU A 27 7.13 -12.79 -2.59
C GLU A 27 7.80 -11.60 -1.87
N LEU A 28 7.03 -10.59 -1.46
CA LEU A 28 7.50 -9.43 -0.70
C LEU A 28 6.92 -9.44 0.71
N CYS A 29 7.67 -8.93 1.68
CA CYS A 29 7.18 -8.74 3.03
C CYS A 29 6.07 -7.67 3.01
N PRO A 30 4.86 -7.96 3.52
CA PRO A 30 3.76 -7.01 3.42
C PRO A 30 3.91 -5.77 4.32
N ALA A 31 4.87 -5.78 5.27
CA ALA A 31 5.16 -4.62 6.12
C ALA A 31 6.31 -3.74 5.62
N CYS A 32 7.36 -4.32 5.02
CA CYS A 32 8.58 -3.57 4.68
C CYS A 32 9.06 -3.75 3.24
N PHE A 33 8.32 -4.52 2.43
CA PHE A 33 8.56 -4.80 1.01
C PHE A 33 9.93 -5.41 0.67
N ALA A 34 10.66 -5.94 1.66
CA ALA A 34 11.84 -6.74 1.39
C ALA A 34 11.45 -8.10 0.79
N PRO A 35 12.26 -8.69 -0.12
CA PRO A 35 12.03 -10.04 -0.62
C PRO A 35 11.88 -11.05 0.53
N LEU A 36 10.86 -11.91 0.44
CA LEU A 36 10.63 -13.02 1.37
C LEU A 36 11.18 -14.31 0.77
N GLY A 37 12.17 -14.91 1.45
CA GLY A 37 12.65 -16.27 1.16
C GLY A 37 12.15 -17.33 2.16
N ALA A 38 11.40 -16.91 3.18
CA ALA A 38 10.91 -17.76 4.27
C ALA A 38 9.64 -17.16 4.89
N PHE A 39 9.01 -17.89 5.81
CA PHE A 39 7.80 -17.44 6.52
C PHE A 39 8.03 -16.29 7.51
N VAL A 40 9.27 -16.09 7.98
CA VAL A 40 9.62 -14.97 8.86
C VAL A 40 10.52 -14.01 8.09
N CYS A 41 10.15 -12.74 8.02
CA CYS A 41 10.93 -11.73 7.30
C CYS A 41 12.26 -11.47 8.00
N ALA A 42 13.37 -11.73 7.31
CA ALA A 42 14.71 -11.47 7.85
C ALA A 42 15.01 -9.98 8.12
N ARG A 43 14.26 -9.05 7.51
CA ARG A 43 14.46 -7.60 7.67
C ARG A 43 13.69 -7.00 8.84
N CYS A 44 12.41 -7.36 9.01
CA CYS A 44 11.53 -6.74 10.01
C CYS A 44 10.92 -7.72 11.02
N GLY A 45 11.21 -9.02 10.90
CA GLY A 45 10.75 -10.04 11.83
C GLY A 45 9.29 -10.46 11.69
N LEU A 46 8.52 -9.88 10.75
CA LEU A 46 7.12 -10.26 10.55
C LEU A 46 6.99 -11.73 10.14
N ASP A 47 6.21 -12.51 10.89
CA ASP A 47 5.83 -13.88 10.54
C ASP A 47 4.54 -13.86 9.72
N VAL A 48 4.62 -14.25 8.44
CA VAL A 48 3.46 -14.25 7.52
C VAL A 48 2.52 -15.43 7.74
N ARG A 49 2.80 -16.31 8.70
CA ARG A 49 1.87 -17.38 9.13
C ARG A 49 0.90 -16.91 10.20
N ALA A 50 1.02 -15.67 10.68
CA ALA A 50 0.07 -15.08 11.61
C ALA A 50 -1.36 -15.18 11.04
N PRO A 51 -2.38 -15.47 11.87
CA PRO A 51 -3.75 -15.69 11.41
C PRO A 51 -4.34 -14.49 10.65
N GLU A 52 -3.82 -13.28 10.88
CA GLU A 52 -4.22 -12.05 10.22
C GLU A 52 -3.76 -11.96 8.75
N ALA A 53 -2.88 -12.84 8.27
CA ALA A 53 -2.30 -12.75 6.93
C ALA A 53 -3.36 -12.73 5.81
N ALA A 54 -4.43 -13.53 5.95
CA ALA A 54 -5.52 -13.53 4.98
C ALA A 54 -6.32 -12.22 5.02
N ALA A 55 -6.57 -11.68 6.21
CA ALA A 55 -7.27 -10.40 6.38
C ALA A 55 -6.44 -9.24 5.82
N LEU A 56 -5.12 -9.27 6.02
CA LEU A 56 -4.16 -8.32 5.46
C LEU A 56 -4.18 -8.33 3.94
N LEU A 57 -4.09 -9.52 3.31
CA LEU A 57 -4.18 -9.63 1.85
C LEU A 57 -5.52 -9.10 1.30
N GLY A 58 -6.62 -9.37 2.01
CA GLY A 58 -7.93 -8.81 1.68
C GLY A 58 -7.98 -7.28 1.79
N ALA A 59 -7.31 -6.69 2.78
CA ALA A 59 -7.17 -5.25 2.91
C ALA A 59 -6.31 -4.65 1.78
N SER A 60 -5.16 -5.28 1.47
CA SER A 60 -4.30 -4.90 0.35
C SER A 60 -5.06 -4.88 -0.98
N ARG A 61 -5.91 -5.87 -1.23
CA ARG A 61 -6.75 -5.92 -2.44
C ARG A 61 -7.69 -4.72 -2.54
N ARG A 62 -8.38 -4.38 -1.45
CA ARG A 62 -9.27 -3.20 -1.42
C ARG A 62 -8.50 -1.90 -1.67
N VAL A 63 -7.27 -1.79 -1.16
CA VAL A 63 -6.41 -0.62 -1.43
C VAL A 63 -6.06 -0.54 -2.92
N VAL A 64 -5.64 -1.65 -3.53
CA VAL A 64 -5.33 -1.69 -4.97
C VAL A 64 -6.56 -1.30 -5.80
N ASP A 65 -7.72 -1.87 -5.50
CA ASP A 65 -8.97 -1.58 -6.21
C ASP A 65 -9.35 -0.09 -6.10
N ALA A 66 -9.21 0.50 -4.91
CA ALA A 66 -9.47 1.93 -4.69
C ALA A 66 -8.51 2.84 -5.46
N ILE A 67 -7.23 2.48 -5.55
CA ILE A 67 -6.24 3.23 -6.33
C ILE A 67 -6.55 3.10 -7.83
N THR A 68 -6.89 1.91 -8.31
CA THR A 68 -7.29 1.71 -9.71
C THR A 68 -8.52 2.56 -10.07
N GLU A 69 -9.52 2.59 -9.20
CA GLU A 69 -10.72 3.42 -9.42
C GLU A 69 -10.36 4.92 -9.44
N ARG A 70 -9.49 5.37 -8.54
CA ARG A 70 -8.98 6.74 -8.54
C ARG A 70 -8.33 7.11 -9.87
N GLU A 71 -7.45 6.26 -10.40
CA GLU A 71 -6.80 6.52 -11.69
C GLU A 71 -7.83 6.57 -12.84
N ARG A 72 -8.85 5.71 -12.82
CA ARG A 72 -9.95 5.74 -13.79
C ARG A 72 -10.71 7.06 -13.73
N LEU A 73 -10.99 7.57 -12.53
CA LEU A 73 -11.66 8.85 -12.34
C LEU A 73 -10.82 10.03 -12.83
N LEU A 74 -9.52 10.04 -12.51
CA LEU A 74 -8.60 11.06 -13.02
C LEU A 74 -8.55 11.08 -14.55
N GLU A 75 -8.53 9.91 -15.16
CA GLU A 75 -8.53 9.76 -16.61
C GLU A 75 -9.84 10.25 -17.23
N ALA A 76 -10.98 10.04 -16.58
CA ALA A 76 -12.25 10.65 -16.98
C ALA A 76 -12.25 12.18 -16.85
N MET A 77 -11.67 12.73 -15.78
CA MET A 77 -11.53 14.17 -15.59
C MET A 77 -10.65 14.80 -16.67
N ARG A 78 -9.53 14.16 -17.04
CA ARG A 78 -8.66 14.65 -18.13
C ARG A 78 -9.39 14.75 -19.45
N ARG A 79 -10.11 13.69 -19.85
CA ARG A 79 -10.92 13.71 -21.08
C ARG A 79 -12.00 14.79 -21.08
N TRP A 80 -12.57 15.11 -19.93
CA TRP A 80 -13.52 16.22 -19.81
C TRP A 80 -12.85 17.58 -19.99
N SER A 81 -11.66 17.76 -19.42
CA SER A 81 -10.91 19.03 -19.50
C SER A 81 -10.35 19.33 -20.90
N ASP A 82 -10.08 18.29 -21.69
CA ASP A 82 -9.55 18.41 -23.06
C ASP A 82 -10.64 18.66 -24.12
N ALA A 83 -11.92 18.57 -23.74
CA ALA A 83 -13.09 18.74 -24.62
C ALA A 83 -13.63 20.18 -24.59
#